data_AF-A0A8R2HPE5-F1
#
_entry.id   AF-A0A8R2HPE5-F1
#
_cell.length_a   1.000
_cell.length_b   1.000
_cell.length_c   1.000
_cell.angle_alpha   90.00
_cell.angle_beta   90.00
_cell.angle_gamma   90.00
#
_symmetry.space_group_name_H-M   'P 1'
#
loop_
_entity.id
_entity.type
_entity.pdbx_description
1 polymer ?
#
loop_
_entity_poly.entity_id
_entity_poly.type
_entity_poly.pdbx_seq_one_letter_code
_entity_poly.pdbx_strand_id
1 'polypeptide(L)'
;MRRKFIIILLGIICASTLSSLFSALPERQPNKLLLNVASGIVGAGNFTYWHLGYTGPLSIELRSLSGDADLYVAYHMRPGYEVSENEYSSTTCGLDVVYIPDDYLRPIGVGIFGHWAYEQSEYKIRVYQDNTPVIYPRVMAGEETSYKPNEYPGTVNCLFCSQPISPALFQKATLNAKGGTMNAELKMKTNLDSSFHS
;
A
#
# COMPACT_ATOMS: atom_id res chain seq x y z
N MET A 1 -0.02 -54.61 24.02
CA MET A 1 0.33 -53.83 22.80
C MET A 1 -0.60 -52.64 22.55
N ARG A 2 -1.94 -52.81 22.63
CA ARG A 2 -2.94 -51.74 22.35
C ARG A 2 -2.78 -50.43 23.15
N ARG A 3 -2.38 -50.48 24.43
CA ARG A 3 -2.17 -49.29 25.29
C ARG A 3 -1.01 -48.39 24.84
N LYS A 4 0.05 -48.97 24.26
CA LYS A 4 1.20 -48.18 23.74
C LYS A 4 0.82 -47.41 22.48
N PHE A 5 0.01 -48.01 21.60
CA PHE A 5 -0.50 -47.35 20.39
C PHE A 5 -1.44 -46.17 20.69
N ILE A 6 -2.30 -46.31 21.71
CA ILE A 6 -3.23 -45.24 22.12
C ILE A 6 -2.46 -44.00 22.62
N ILE A 7 -1.41 -44.20 23.41
CA ILE A 7 -0.59 -43.10 23.95
C ILE A 7 0.14 -42.36 22.80
N ILE A 8 0.66 -43.09 21.82
CA ILE A 8 1.33 -42.50 20.66
C ILE A 8 0.35 -41.68 19.81
N LEU A 9 -0.85 -42.21 19.55
CA LEU A 9 -1.90 -41.49 18.79
C LEU A 9 -2.35 -40.21 19.49
N LEU A 10 -2.57 -40.25 20.80
CA LEU A 10 -2.92 -39.06 21.59
C LEU A 10 -1.80 -38.00 21.58
N GLY A 11 -0.54 -38.43 21.62
CA GLY A 11 0.62 -37.53 21.50
C GLY A 11 0.66 -36.80 20.16
N ILE A 12 0.40 -37.50 19.06
CA ILE A 12 0.39 -36.91 17.71
C ILE A 12 -0.77 -35.91 17.54
N ILE A 13 -1.97 -36.24 18.04
CA ILE A 13 -3.14 -35.35 18.00
C ILE A 13 -2.89 -34.08 18.85
N CYS A 14 -2.25 -34.22 20.00
CA CYS A 14 -1.91 -33.08 20.85
C CYS A 14 -0.85 -32.18 20.19
N ALA A 15 0.19 -32.76 19.60
CA ALA A 15 1.22 -32.00 18.90
C ALA A 15 0.68 -31.22 17.69
N SER A 16 -0.23 -31.82 16.91
CA SER A 16 -0.83 -31.14 15.74
C SER A 16 -1.77 -30.00 16.14
N THR A 17 -2.57 -30.19 17.19
CA THR A 17 -3.46 -29.14 17.72
C THR A 17 -2.66 -28.02 18.38
N LEU A 18 -1.60 -28.32 19.13
CA LEU A 18 -0.73 -27.31 19.75
C LEU A 18 0.02 -26.45 18.73
N SER A 19 0.50 -27.04 17.63
CA SER A 19 1.18 -26.30 16.55
C SER A 19 0.26 -25.31 15.84
N SER A 20 -1.01 -25.70 15.65
CA SER A 20 -2.05 -24.83 15.07
C SER A 20 -2.42 -23.67 15.99
N LEU A 21 -2.46 -23.90 17.31
CA LEU A 21 -2.70 -22.87 18.32
C LEU A 21 -1.53 -21.88 18.43
N PHE A 22 -0.28 -22.35 18.32
CA PHE A 22 0.90 -21.48 18.37
C PHE A 22 0.95 -20.51 17.19
N SER A 23 0.52 -20.94 16.00
CA SER A 23 0.46 -20.10 14.80
C SER A 23 -0.63 -19.01 14.84
N ALA A 24 -1.58 -19.11 15.78
CA ALA A 24 -2.70 -18.17 15.90
C ALA A 24 -2.44 -17.06 16.95
N LEU A 25 -1.31 -17.08 17.65
CA LEU A 25 -0.94 -16.00 18.56
C LEU A 25 -0.47 -14.79 17.73
N PRO A 26 -1.10 -13.62 17.85
CA PRO A 26 -0.58 -12.42 17.22
C PRO A 26 0.81 -12.12 17.81
N GLU A 27 1.79 -11.96 16.94
CA GLU A 27 3.14 -11.54 17.32
C GLU A 27 3.03 -10.19 18.04
N ARG A 28 3.13 -10.22 19.37
CA ARG A 28 3.07 -9.02 20.20
C ARG A 28 4.33 -8.23 19.92
N GLN A 29 4.26 -7.22 19.07
CA GLN A 29 5.35 -6.27 18.87
C GLN A 29 5.35 -5.26 20.02
N PRO A 30 6.23 -5.39 21.03
CA PRO A 30 6.15 -4.60 22.25
C PRO A 30 6.37 -3.09 22.02
N ASN A 31 6.94 -2.72 20.87
CA ASN A 31 7.34 -1.35 20.53
C ASN A 31 6.40 -0.64 19.54
N LYS A 32 5.35 -1.34 19.04
CA LYS A 32 4.34 -0.75 18.16
C LYS A 32 3.00 -0.65 18.90
N LEU A 33 2.48 0.57 19.04
CA LEU A 33 1.14 0.83 19.57
C LEU A 33 0.20 1.10 18.40
N LEU A 34 -0.82 0.25 18.20
CA LEU A 34 -1.84 0.48 17.17
C LEU A 34 -2.70 1.69 17.56
N LEU A 35 -2.62 2.75 16.75
CA LEU A 35 -3.40 3.97 16.92
C LEU A 35 -4.74 3.92 16.18
N ASN A 36 -4.73 3.39 14.97
CA ASN A 36 -5.93 3.34 14.13
C ASN A 36 -5.88 2.16 13.15
N VAL A 37 -7.06 1.65 12.80
CA VAL A 37 -7.26 0.64 11.77
C VAL A 37 -8.52 0.96 10.98
N ALA A 38 -8.44 0.86 9.67
CA ALA A 38 -9.59 0.98 8.80
C ALA A 38 -9.44 0.11 7.55
N SER A 39 -10.56 -0.10 6.89
CA SER A 39 -10.66 -0.73 5.59
C SER A 39 -11.42 0.18 4.65
N GLY A 40 -11.12 0.07 3.36
CA GLY A 40 -11.73 0.90 2.35
C GLY A 40 -11.56 0.28 0.98
N ILE A 41 -12.15 0.96 0.01
CA ILE A 41 -12.06 0.58 -1.38
C ILE A 41 -11.78 1.81 -2.23
N VAL A 42 -10.87 1.69 -3.19
CA VAL A 42 -10.47 2.77 -4.09
C VAL A 42 -10.60 2.30 -5.54
N GLY A 43 -11.15 3.15 -6.41
CA GLY A 43 -11.30 2.84 -7.83
C GLY A 43 -10.01 3.04 -8.62
N ALA A 44 -9.93 2.41 -9.79
CA ALA A 44 -8.81 2.55 -10.73
C ALA A 44 -8.48 4.03 -11.01
N GLY A 45 -7.23 4.42 -10.82
CA GLY A 45 -6.76 5.78 -11.09
C GLY A 45 -7.31 6.85 -10.13
N ASN A 46 -7.90 6.45 -9.01
CA ASN A 46 -8.49 7.37 -8.03
C ASN A 46 -7.75 7.31 -6.69
N PHE A 47 -8.02 8.29 -5.83
CA PHE A 47 -7.42 8.42 -4.51
C PHE A 47 -8.47 8.44 -3.39
N THR A 48 -8.10 7.82 -2.28
CA THR A 48 -8.70 8.09 -0.97
C THR A 48 -7.68 8.81 -0.09
N TYR A 49 -8.08 9.93 0.51
CA TYR A 49 -7.18 10.78 1.31
C TYR A 49 -7.47 10.74 2.80
N TRP A 50 -6.40 10.73 3.58
CA TRP A 50 -6.40 10.69 5.04
C TRP A 50 -5.49 11.80 5.59
N HIS A 51 -5.83 12.32 6.76
CA HIS A 51 -5.03 13.31 7.46
C HIS A 51 -4.71 12.82 8.86
N LEU A 52 -3.42 12.69 9.18
CA LEU A 52 -2.97 12.18 10.47
C LEU A 52 -2.37 13.31 11.31
N GLY A 53 -2.93 13.53 12.49
CA GLY A 53 -2.47 14.51 13.47
C GLY A 53 -1.72 13.92 14.67
N TYR A 54 -1.43 12.61 14.66
CA TYR A 54 -0.72 11.95 15.76
C TYR A 54 0.71 12.46 15.89
N THR A 55 1.20 12.63 17.11
CA THR A 55 2.58 13.05 17.40
C THR A 55 3.54 11.86 17.54
N GLY A 56 4.83 12.09 17.30
CA GLY A 56 5.88 11.07 17.45
C GLY A 56 6.07 10.20 16.20
N PRO A 57 6.97 9.21 16.26
CA PRO A 57 7.28 8.36 15.13
C PRO A 57 6.09 7.46 14.79
N LEU A 58 5.76 7.37 13.50
CA LEU A 58 4.64 6.57 13.01
C LEU A 58 5.11 5.49 12.04
N SER A 59 4.40 4.37 12.05
CA SER A 59 4.47 3.35 11.00
C SER A 59 3.07 3.21 10.39
N ILE A 60 2.97 3.42 9.07
CA ILE A 60 1.72 3.24 8.32
C ILE A 60 1.87 1.97 7.50
N GLU A 61 0.98 1.02 7.74
CA GLU A 61 0.92 -0.26 7.05
C GLU A 61 -0.37 -0.33 6.22
N LEU A 62 -0.24 -0.41 4.91
CA LEU A 62 -1.33 -0.62 3.97
C LEU A 62 -1.22 -2.04 3.40
N ARG A 63 -2.32 -2.79 3.43
CA ARG A 63 -2.39 -4.11 2.81
C ARG A 63 -3.51 -4.15 1.79
N SER A 64 -3.18 -4.49 0.56
CA SER A 64 -4.14 -4.83 -0.47
C SER A 64 -4.81 -6.17 -0.11
N LEU A 65 -6.14 -6.16 0.02
CA LEU A 65 -6.98 -7.35 0.24
C LEU A 65 -7.43 -7.95 -1.11
N SER A 66 -7.68 -7.08 -2.08
CA SER A 66 -7.97 -7.40 -3.49
C SER A 66 -7.52 -6.24 -4.36
N GLY A 67 -7.14 -6.51 -5.61
CA GLY A 67 -6.55 -5.52 -6.50
C GLY A 67 -5.14 -5.11 -6.05
N ASP A 68 -4.79 -3.86 -6.33
CA ASP A 68 -3.49 -3.27 -6.00
C ASP A 68 -3.68 -1.81 -5.57
N ALA A 69 -3.44 -1.53 -4.29
CA ALA A 69 -3.58 -0.23 -3.67
C ALA A 69 -2.22 0.26 -3.19
N ASP A 70 -1.79 1.41 -3.68
CA ASP A 70 -0.48 1.98 -3.40
C ASP A 70 -0.56 3.05 -2.30
N LEU A 71 0.48 3.15 -1.47
CA LEU A 71 0.57 4.10 -0.35
C LEU A 71 1.51 5.27 -0.67
N TYR A 72 0.99 6.49 -0.53
CA TYR A 72 1.74 7.73 -0.67
C TYR A 72 1.56 8.63 0.55
N VAL A 73 2.63 9.28 0.99
CA VAL A 73 2.63 10.15 2.16
C VAL A 73 3.37 11.45 1.84
N ALA A 74 2.74 12.57 2.17
CA ALA A 74 3.32 13.89 1.97
C ALA A 74 3.05 14.86 3.13
N TYR A 75 3.83 15.94 3.22
CA TYR A 75 3.56 17.04 4.18
C TYR A 75 2.28 17.82 3.83
N HIS A 76 1.87 17.77 2.56
CA HIS A 76 0.65 18.44 2.09
C HIS A 76 -0.54 17.49 2.06
N MET A 77 -1.75 18.05 2.05
CA MET A 77 -3.00 17.30 2.22
C MET A 77 -3.32 16.31 1.08
N ARG A 78 -2.74 16.46 -0.12
CA ARG A 78 -3.10 15.65 -1.29
C ARG A 78 -1.87 15.09 -2.02
N PRO A 79 -1.21 14.05 -1.47
CA PRO A 79 -0.18 13.29 -2.19
C PRO A 79 -0.68 12.81 -3.56
N GLY A 80 0.20 12.90 -4.56
CA GLY A 80 -0.04 12.44 -5.93
C GLY A 80 0.48 11.01 -6.15
N TYR A 81 0.30 10.46 -7.35
CA TYR A 81 0.90 9.16 -7.70
C TYR A 81 2.37 9.31 -8.14
N GLU A 82 2.81 10.53 -8.46
CA GLU A 82 4.19 10.79 -8.83
C GLU A 82 5.09 10.70 -7.60
N VAL A 83 5.99 9.72 -7.57
CA VAL A 83 6.88 9.48 -6.41
C VAL A 83 7.73 10.71 -6.08
N SER A 84 8.12 11.51 -7.09
CA SER A 84 8.89 12.75 -6.89
C SER A 84 8.13 13.88 -6.19
N GLU A 85 6.80 13.80 -6.14
CA GLU A 85 5.95 14.79 -5.49
C GLU A 85 5.67 14.44 -4.02
N ASN A 86 6.14 13.28 -3.54
CA ASN A 86 5.87 12.78 -2.20
C ASN A 86 7.17 12.54 -1.43
N GLU A 87 7.13 12.73 -0.11
CA GLU A 87 8.28 12.46 0.76
C GLU A 87 8.47 10.96 1.00
N TYR A 88 7.38 10.20 1.07
CA TYR A 88 7.43 8.75 1.23
C TYR A 88 6.38 8.06 0.38
N SER A 89 6.73 6.88 -0.14
CA SER A 89 5.79 6.03 -0.88
C SER A 89 6.20 4.56 -0.79
N SER A 90 5.21 3.69 -0.81
CA SER A 90 5.38 2.25 -0.98
C SER A 90 4.31 1.77 -1.96
N THR A 91 4.78 1.21 -3.08
CA THR A 91 3.96 0.81 -4.23
C THR A 91 4.22 -0.66 -4.55
N THR A 92 3.85 -1.53 -3.62
CA THR A 92 4.08 -2.98 -3.72
C THR A 92 2.76 -3.72 -3.89
N CYS A 93 2.80 -4.84 -4.60
CA CYS A 93 1.63 -5.68 -4.83
C CYS A 93 1.20 -6.49 -3.57
N GLY A 94 1.42 -5.96 -2.35
CA GLY A 94 1.37 -6.72 -1.10
C GLY A 94 1.17 -5.86 0.16
N LEU A 95 2.16 -5.88 1.06
CA LEU A 95 2.16 -5.07 2.28
C LEU A 95 3.06 -3.86 2.06
N ASP A 96 2.45 -2.69 2.02
CA ASP A 96 3.13 -1.41 1.92
C ASP A 96 3.36 -0.82 3.31
N VAL A 97 4.60 -0.45 3.59
CA VAL A 97 4.99 0.10 4.89
C VAL A 97 5.80 1.37 4.71
N VAL A 98 5.35 2.44 5.35
CA VAL A 98 6.08 3.71 5.42
C VAL A 98 6.35 4.04 6.89
N TYR A 99 7.58 4.46 7.18
CA TYR A 99 7.99 4.96 8.49
C TYR A 99 8.15 6.48 8.43
N ILE A 100 7.50 7.16 9.36
CA ILE A 100 7.49 8.62 9.44
C ILE A 100 8.19 9.02 10.74
N PRO A 101 9.24 9.84 10.68
CA PRO A 101 9.96 10.28 11.88
C PRO A 101 9.10 11.20 12.75
N ASP A 102 9.57 11.46 13.96
CA ASP A 102 8.86 12.28 14.95
C ASP A 102 8.80 13.76 14.56
N ASP A 103 9.87 14.27 13.96
CA ASP A 103 10.08 15.65 13.49
C ASP A 103 9.35 16.00 12.19
N TYR A 104 8.67 15.04 11.57
CA TYR A 104 7.90 15.26 10.35
C TYR A 104 6.73 16.23 10.56
N LEU A 105 6.52 17.15 9.60
CA LEU A 105 5.48 18.18 9.67
C LEU A 105 4.07 17.57 9.69
N ARG A 106 3.19 18.16 10.50
CA ARG A 106 1.81 17.68 10.71
C ARG A 106 0.79 18.81 10.45
N PRO A 107 -0.43 18.50 9.98
CA PRO A 107 -0.97 17.16 9.73
C PRO A 107 -0.34 16.48 8.51
N ILE A 108 -0.17 15.17 8.59
CA ILE A 108 0.41 14.36 7.52
C ILE A 108 -0.68 14.02 6.52
N GLY A 109 -0.45 14.29 5.24
CA GLY A 109 -1.31 13.82 4.15
C GLY A 109 -0.95 12.40 3.75
N VAL A 110 -1.96 11.52 3.72
CA VAL A 110 -1.82 10.14 3.26
C VAL A 110 -2.78 9.93 2.10
N GLY A 111 -2.27 9.40 1.00
CA GLY A 111 -3.01 9.05 -0.20
C GLY A 111 -2.92 7.57 -0.45
N ILE A 112 -4.08 6.96 -0.70
CA ILE A 112 -4.19 5.56 -1.12
C ILE A 112 -4.70 5.58 -2.54
N PHE A 113 -3.90 5.07 -3.46
CA PHE A 113 -4.18 5.09 -4.89
C PHE A 113 -4.61 3.71 -5.37
N GLY A 114 -5.65 3.63 -6.21
CA GLY A 114 -6.01 2.39 -6.89
C GLY A 114 -5.24 2.25 -8.20
N HIS A 115 -4.38 1.23 -8.34
CA HIS A 115 -3.61 1.02 -9.56
C HIS A 115 -4.52 0.75 -10.77
N TRP A 116 -4.19 1.32 -11.95
CA TRP A 116 -5.04 1.26 -13.15
C TRP A 116 -5.33 -0.14 -13.69
N ALA A 117 -4.52 -1.14 -13.30
CA ALA A 117 -4.69 -2.53 -13.74
C ALA A 117 -5.92 -3.21 -13.13
N TYR A 118 -6.49 -2.65 -12.06
CA TYR A 118 -7.64 -3.21 -11.36
C TYR A 118 -8.76 -2.17 -11.33
N GLU A 119 -9.99 -2.57 -11.67
CA GLU A 119 -11.16 -1.68 -11.66
C GLU A 119 -11.37 -1.05 -10.27
N GLN A 120 -11.11 -1.84 -9.24
CA GLN A 120 -11.24 -1.46 -7.84
C GLN A 120 -10.25 -2.26 -6.97
N SER A 121 -9.65 -1.59 -5.99
CA SER A 121 -8.74 -2.19 -5.01
C SER A 121 -9.30 -2.04 -3.61
N GLU A 122 -9.43 -3.17 -2.89
CA GLU A 122 -9.85 -3.21 -1.49
C GLU A 122 -8.61 -3.28 -0.61
N TYR A 123 -8.59 -2.48 0.46
CA TYR A 123 -7.41 -2.37 1.31
C TYR A 123 -7.76 -2.33 2.80
N LYS A 124 -6.75 -2.62 3.61
CA LYS A 124 -6.76 -2.41 5.06
C LYS A 124 -5.52 -1.61 5.46
N ILE A 125 -5.75 -0.46 6.09
CA ILE A 125 -4.71 0.41 6.61
C ILE A 125 -4.64 0.31 8.13
N ARG A 126 -3.42 0.31 8.67
CA ARG A 126 -3.14 0.39 10.11
C ARG A 126 -2.09 1.47 10.35
N VAL A 127 -2.33 2.27 11.37
CA VAL A 127 -1.40 3.32 11.80
C VAL A 127 -0.92 2.96 13.19
N TYR A 128 0.38 2.88 13.37
CA TYR A 128 1.02 2.61 14.64
C TYR A 128 1.87 3.81 15.07
N GLN A 129 1.95 4.03 16.38
CA GLN A 129 3.09 4.71 16.97
C GLN A 129 4.19 3.68 17.13
N ASP A 130 5.33 3.93 16.48
CA ASP A 130 6.42 2.96 16.39
C ASP A 130 7.66 3.50 17.08
N ASN A 131 7.89 3.06 18.31
CA ASN A 131 9.05 3.45 19.12
C ASN A 131 10.20 2.46 18.98
N THR A 132 10.21 1.64 17.91
CA THR A 132 11.37 0.79 17.64
C THR A 132 12.62 1.66 17.46
N PRO A 133 13.67 1.45 18.27
CA PRO A 133 14.91 2.18 18.08
C PRO A 133 15.45 1.85 16.69
N VAL A 134 15.72 2.85 15.87
CA VAL A 134 16.38 2.66 14.57
C VAL A 134 17.83 2.25 14.85
N ILE A 135 18.08 0.95 15.02
CA ILE A 135 19.44 0.41 15.14
C ILE A 135 19.99 0.26 13.72
N TYR A 136 20.70 1.29 13.24
CA TYR A 136 21.49 1.14 12.02
C TYR A 136 22.61 0.11 12.27
N PRO A 137 22.77 -0.93 11.43
CA PRO A 137 23.91 -1.86 11.52
C PRO A 137 25.28 -1.18 11.37
N ARG A 138 25.32 0.11 11.00
CA ARG A 138 26.51 0.85 10.60
C ARG A 138 27.26 1.54 11.75
N VAL A 139 26.68 1.64 12.95
CA VAL A 139 27.33 2.36 14.08
C VAL A 139 28.39 1.51 14.80
N MET A 140 28.49 0.21 14.50
CA MET A 140 29.54 -0.65 15.08
C MET A 140 30.88 -0.59 14.32
N ALA A 141 30.96 0.18 13.23
CA ALA A 141 32.20 0.49 12.54
C ALA A 141 32.36 2.02 12.52
N GLY A 142 33.24 2.54 13.36
CA GLY A 142 33.41 3.98 13.59
C GLY A 142 33.83 4.76 12.35
N GLU A 143 32.85 5.23 11.58
CA GLU A 143 33.03 6.19 10.51
C GLU A 143 32.09 7.38 10.78
N GLU A 144 32.67 8.52 11.16
CA GLU A 144 31.97 9.80 11.21
C GLU A 144 31.60 10.20 9.78
N THR A 145 30.43 9.78 9.31
CA THR A 145 29.86 10.31 8.07
C THR A 145 28.80 11.33 8.42
N SER A 146 29.13 12.60 8.19
CA SER A 146 28.24 13.76 8.08
C SER A 146 26.76 13.38 7.89
N TYR A 147 25.98 13.55 8.95
CA TYR A 147 24.53 13.38 8.98
C TYR A 147 23.86 14.13 7.81
N LYS A 148 23.21 13.37 6.91
CA LYS A 148 22.29 13.86 5.89
C LYS A 148 20.89 13.29 6.22
N PRO A 149 19.98 14.07 6.81
CA PRO A 149 18.69 13.60 7.33
C PRO A 149 17.70 13.06 6.28
N ASN A 150 18.04 13.16 4.99
CA ASN A 150 17.16 12.90 3.86
C ASN A 150 17.38 11.53 3.19
N GLU A 151 18.08 10.59 3.85
CA GLU A 151 18.35 9.26 3.30
C GLU A 151 17.90 8.16 4.28
N TYR A 152 16.63 8.22 4.69
CA TYR A 152 15.94 7.00 5.10
C TYR A 152 15.69 6.17 3.84
N PRO A 153 15.95 4.85 3.84
CA PRO A 153 15.46 3.96 2.78
C PRO A 153 13.95 3.73 2.98
N GLY A 154 13.17 4.81 2.96
CA GLY A 154 11.71 4.80 3.14
C GLY A 154 10.95 4.37 1.88
N THR A 155 11.67 4.03 0.81
CA THR A 155 11.09 3.65 -0.48
C THR A 155 11.51 2.22 -0.80
N VAL A 156 10.67 1.26 -0.43
CA VAL A 156 10.80 -0.12 -0.93
C VAL A 156 10.10 -0.17 -2.28
N ASN A 157 10.77 0.29 -3.34
CA ASN A 157 10.23 0.19 -4.69
C ASN A 157 10.19 -1.28 -5.12
N CYS A 158 9.01 -1.76 -5.49
CA CYS A 158 8.87 -3.08 -6.09
C CYS A 158 9.52 -3.10 -7.48
N LEU A 159 10.67 -3.76 -7.61
CA LEU A 159 11.22 -4.18 -8.91
C LEU A 159 10.34 -5.21 -9.65
N PHE A 160 9.25 -5.68 -9.03
CA PHE A 160 8.42 -6.79 -9.54
C PHE A 160 6.99 -6.42 -9.96
N CYS A 161 6.49 -5.20 -9.72
CA CYS A 161 5.17 -4.80 -10.23
C CYS A 161 5.24 -4.18 -11.65
N SER A 162 6.45 -3.88 -12.16
CA SER A 162 6.69 -3.45 -13.55
C SER A 162 6.86 -4.63 -14.53
N GLN A 163 5.94 -5.60 -14.52
CA GLN A 163 5.75 -6.46 -15.70
C GLN A 163 4.95 -5.66 -16.74
N PRO A 164 5.33 -5.72 -18.03
CA PRO A 164 4.83 -4.79 -19.04
C PRO A 164 3.32 -4.96 -19.23
N ILE A 165 2.58 -3.88 -19.01
CA ILE A 165 1.18 -3.76 -19.42
C ILE A 165 1.13 -4.03 -20.94
N SER A 166 0.27 -4.94 -21.37
CA SER A 166 -0.04 -5.13 -22.80
C SER A 166 -0.30 -3.76 -23.46
N PRO A 167 0.30 -3.45 -24.62
CA PRO A 167 0.15 -2.17 -25.32
C PRO A 167 -1.30 -1.75 -25.57
N ALA A 168 -2.26 -2.69 -25.50
CA ALA A 168 -3.67 -2.45 -25.75
C ALA A 168 -4.37 -1.60 -24.67
N LEU A 169 -3.89 -1.57 -23.42
CA LEU A 169 -4.54 -0.83 -22.33
C LEU A 169 -4.03 0.62 -22.21
N PHE A 170 -2.82 0.91 -22.69
CA PHE A 170 -2.24 2.26 -22.68
C PHE A 170 -2.96 3.24 -23.64
N GLN A 171 -3.56 2.71 -24.71
CA GLN A 171 -4.25 3.52 -25.72
C GLN A 171 -5.57 4.13 -25.18
N LYS A 172 -6.21 3.51 -24.18
CA LYS A 172 -7.53 3.93 -23.71
C LYS A 172 -7.47 5.06 -22.66
N ALA A 173 -6.38 5.14 -21.90
CA ALA A 173 -6.18 6.19 -20.89
C ALA A 173 -5.62 7.50 -21.48
N THR A 174 -4.90 7.43 -22.60
CA THR A 174 -4.19 8.60 -23.17
C THR A 174 -5.08 9.52 -24.02
N LEU A 175 -6.36 9.16 -24.25
CA LEU A 175 -7.27 9.95 -25.12
C LEU A 175 -8.12 11.00 -24.41
N ASN A 176 -8.09 11.11 -23.07
CA ASN A 176 -9.01 12.01 -22.34
C ASN A 176 -8.36 13.20 -21.61
N ALA A 177 -7.05 13.43 -21.78
CA ALA A 177 -6.37 14.56 -21.16
C ALA A 177 -5.42 15.27 -22.13
N LYS A 178 -5.99 16.01 -23.09
CA LYS A 178 -5.31 17.16 -23.74
C LYS A 178 -6.35 18.08 -24.37
N GLY A 179 -6.76 19.07 -23.60
CA GLY A 179 -7.39 20.27 -24.16
C GLY A 179 -6.34 21.10 -24.87
N GLY A 180 -6.64 21.53 -26.10
CA GLY A 180 -5.85 22.52 -26.82
C GLY A 180 -6.06 22.47 -28.33
N THR A 181 -6.74 23.48 -28.87
CA THR A 181 -7.02 23.78 -30.30
C THR A 181 -8.13 22.96 -30.98
N MET A 182 -9.38 23.42 -30.79
CA MET A 182 -10.51 23.05 -31.64
C MET A 182 -10.47 23.90 -32.92
N ASN A 183 -9.91 23.33 -33.99
CA ASN A 183 -10.23 23.66 -35.36
C ASN A 183 -10.37 22.34 -36.10
N ALA A 184 -11.61 21.92 -36.36
CA ALA A 184 -12.05 21.19 -37.55
C ALA A 184 -13.37 20.45 -37.27
N GLU A 185 -14.43 20.96 -37.89
CA GLU A 185 -15.43 20.19 -38.64
C GLU A 185 -16.11 19.00 -37.93
N LEU A 186 -17.26 19.30 -37.30
CA LEU A 186 -18.26 18.29 -36.95
C LEU A 186 -18.77 17.63 -38.23
N LYS A 187 -18.32 16.41 -38.53
CA LYS A 187 -18.98 15.52 -39.47
C LYS A 187 -19.68 14.41 -38.70
N MET A 188 -20.94 14.67 -38.34
CA MET A 188 -21.87 13.62 -37.90
C MET A 188 -21.94 12.53 -38.97
N LYS A 189 -21.53 11.31 -38.61
CA LYS A 189 -22.00 10.11 -39.29
C LYS A 189 -23.01 9.42 -38.40
N THR A 190 -24.27 9.68 -38.73
CA THR A 190 -25.41 8.82 -38.46
C THR A 190 -25.12 7.42 -39.01
N ASN A 191 -25.28 6.40 -38.17
CA ASN A 191 -25.67 5.08 -38.66
C ASN A 191 -27.04 4.78 -38.06
N LEU A 192 -28.04 5.10 -38.88
CA LEU A 192 -29.37 4.51 -38.90
C LEU A 192 -29.21 3.04 -39.29
N ASP A 193 -29.90 2.15 -38.56
CA ASP A 193 -31.01 1.34 -39.10
C ASP A 193 -31.38 0.26 -38.08
N SER A 194 -32.53 0.42 -37.41
CA SER A 194 -33.82 -0.24 -37.74
C SER A 194 -33.93 -1.59 -37.02
N SER A 195 -34.86 -1.77 -36.09
CA SER A 195 -36.23 -2.13 -36.41
C SER A 195 -37.06 -2.27 -35.12
N PHE A 196 -38.24 -1.68 -35.07
CA PHE A 196 -39.50 -2.29 -34.61
C PHE A 196 -40.63 -1.26 -34.82
N HIS A 197 -41.53 -1.56 -35.76
CA HIS A 197 -42.83 -0.92 -35.90
C HIS A 197 -43.86 -1.80 -35.17
N SER A 198 -44.77 -1.10 -34.48
CA SER A 198 -46.15 -1.45 -34.11
C SER A 198 -46.57 -2.91 -34.01
#